data_AF-A0A0F3R872-F1
#
_entry.id   AF-A0A0F3R872-F1
#
_cell.length_a   1.000
_cell.length_b   1.000
_cell.length_c   1.000
_cell.angle_alpha   90.00
_cell.angle_beta   90.00
_cell.angle_gamma   90.00
#
_symmetry.space_group_name_H-M   'P 1'
#
loop_
_entity.id
_entity.type
_entity.pdbx_description
1 polymer ?
#
loop_
_entity_poly.entity_id
_entity_poly.type
_entity_poly.pdbx_seq_one_letter_code
_entity_poly.pdbx_strand_id
1 'polypeptide(L)'
;MSINNQLRELIKSGTFAGILLIIAFTLAIIVSNNIFLAKYYSSFIYSKFSLTIGNVSLQTTFIELVNDGLMTFFFLLIGLEMKFHLVEGEYKNKKTNITCGGSPWLEVW
;
A
#
# COMPACT_ATOMS: atom_id res chain seq x y z
N MET A 1 -27.83 -1.97 -22.65
CA MET A 1 -26.85 -2.75 -21.85
C MET A 1 -26.88 -2.17 -20.45
N SER A 2 -27.29 -2.94 -19.44
CA SER A 2 -27.59 -2.40 -18.10
C SER A 2 -26.32 -2.00 -17.36
N ILE A 3 -26.26 -0.76 -16.87
CA ILE A 3 -25.13 -0.16 -16.13
C ILE A 3 -24.64 -1.06 -14.98
N ASN A 4 -25.54 -1.82 -14.36
CA ASN A 4 -25.21 -2.74 -13.27
C ASN A 4 -24.29 -3.90 -13.71
N ASN A 5 -24.40 -4.35 -14.96
CA ASN A 5 -23.57 -5.44 -15.47
C ASN A 5 -22.15 -4.94 -15.79
N GLN A 6 -22.03 -3.70 -16.30
CA GLN A 6 -20.73 -3.07 -16.57
C GLN A 6 -19.97 -2.77 -15.27
N LEU A 7 -20.64 -2.29 -14.23
CA LEU A 7 -20.03 -2.08 -12.90
C LEU A 7 -19.51 -3.38 -12.29
N ARG A 8 -20.24 -4.49 -12.46
CA ARG A 8 -19.81 -5.81 -11.97
C ARG A 8 -18.54 -6.30 -12.68
N GLU A 9 -18.44 -6.12 -13.99
CA GLU A 9 -17.24 -6.49 -14.76
C GLU A 9 -16.03 -5.63 -14.35
N LEU A 10 -16.23 -4.32 -14.10
CA LEU A 10 -15.17 -3.41 -13.66
C LEU A 10 -14.62 -3.72 -12.26
N ILE A 11 -15.49 -4.12 -11.33
CA ILE A 11 -15.07 -4.55 -9.98
C ILE A 11 -14.30 -5.87 -10.05
N LYS A 12 -14.62 -6.74 -11.01
CA LYS A 12 -14.03 -8.07 -11.15
C LYS A 12 -12.64 -8.08 -11.81
N SER A 13 -12.33 -7.07 -12.63
CA SER A 13 -11.10 -7.04 -13.44
C SER A 13 -9.87 -6.44 -12.73
N GLY A 14 -9.95 -6.12 -11.43
CA GLY A 14 -8.87 -5.44 -10.69
C GLY A 14 -8.66 -3.96 -11.08
N THR A 15 -9.25 -3.51 -12.19
CA THR A 15 -9.17 -2.13 -12.70
C THR A 15 -9.81 -1.12 -11.76
N PHE A 16 -10.83 -1.53 -11.00
CA PHE A 16 -11.51 -0.67 -10.03
C PHE A 16 -10.57 -0.08 -8.97
N ALA A 17 -9.59 -0.86 -8.48
CA ALA A 17 -8.62 -0.39 -7.50
C ALA A 17 -7.75 0.75 -8.05
N GLY A 18 -7.30 0.64 -9.31
CA GLY A 18 -6.51 1.68 -9.98
C GLY A 18 -7.30 2.98 -10.19
N ILE A 19 -8.57 2.87 -10.59
CA ILE A 19 -9.46 4.05 -10.75
C ILE A 19 -9.70 4.73 -9.40
N LEU A 20 -9.96 3.96 -8.34
CA LEU A 20 -10.13 4.50 -7.00
C LEU A 20 -8.89 5.26 -6.52
N LEU A 21 -7.69 4.75 -6.85
CA LEU A 21 -6.42 5.39 -6.51
C LEU A 21 -6.24 6.74 -7.23
N ILE A 22 -6.56 6.81 -8.54
CA ILE A 22 -6.52 8.07 -9.30
C ILE A 22 -7.49 9.10 -8.73
N ILE A 23 -8.71 8.68 -8.37
CA ILE A 23 -9.71 9.55 -7.75
C ILE A 23 -9.20 10.07 -6.40
N ALA A 24 -8.66 9.19 -5.56
CA ALA A 24 -8.10 9.56 -4.26
C ALA A 24 -6.93 10.55 -4.39
N PHE A 25 -6.02 10.32 -5.34
CA PHE A 25 -4.90 11.21 -5.62
C PHE A 25 -5.35 12.58 -6.10
N THR A 26 -6.33 12.62 -7.02
CA THR A 26 -6.90 13.89 -7.52
C THR A 26 -7.55 14.68 -6.39
N LEU A 27 -8.32 14.01 -5.51
CA LEU A 27 -8.88 14.63 -4.31
C LEU A 27 -7.79 15.17 -3.38
N ALA A 28 -6.71 14.43 -3.15
CA ALA A 28 -5.60 14.88 -2.31
C ALA A 28 -4.96 16.18 -2.85
N ILE A 29 -4.73 16.26 -4.17
CA ILE A 29 -4.23 17.49 -4.81
C ILE A 29 -5.22 18.65 -4.61
N ILE A 30 -6.51 18.43 -4.83
CA ILE A 30 -7.53 19.49 -4.68
C ILE A 30 -7.55 20.00 -3.23
N VAL A 31 -7.56 19.09 -2.25
CA VAL A 31 -7.55 19.44 -0.82
C VAL A 31 -6.27 20.21 -0.47
N SER A 32 -5.11 19.79 -0.97
CA SER A 32 -3.82 20.44 -0.71
C SER A 32 -3.71 21.85 -1.31
N ASN A 33 -4.36 22.12 -2.44
CA ASN A 33 -4.33 23.45 -3.07
C ASN A 33 -5.26 24.47 -2.39
N ASN A 34 -6.21 24.02 -1.58
CA ASN A 34 -7.17 24.90 -0.92
C ASN A 34 -6.72 25.24 0.51
N ILE A 35 -6.34 26.50 0.77
CA ILE A 35 -5.74 26.93 2.05
C ILE A 35 -6.64 26.67 3.28
N PHE A 36 -7.96 26.81 3.13
CA PHE A 36 -8.91 26.59 4.22
C PHE A 36 -9.04 25.10 4.54
N LEU A 37 -9.20 24.25 3.52
CA LEU A 37 -9.31 22.80 3.67
C LEU A 37 -7.99 22.20 4.16
N ALA A 38 -6.86 22.68 3.64
CA ALA A 38 -5.53 22.24 4.03
C ALA A 38 -5.32 22.42 5.54
N LYS A 39 -5.72 23.55 6.14
CA LYS A 39 -5.56 23.78 7.58
C LYS A 39 -6.30 22.77 8.45
N TYR A 40 -7.56 22.46 8.11
CA TYR A 40 -8.34 21.44 8.84
C TYR A 40 -7.76 20.05 8.66
N TYR A 41 -7.40 19.70 7.42
CA TYR A 41 -6.79 18.42 7.07
C TYR A 41 -5.45 18.22 7.81
N SER A 42 -4.55 19.21 7.77
CA SER A 42 -3.27 19.18 8.47
C SER A 42 -3.44 19.09 9.98
N SER A 43 -4.38 19.83 10.58
CA SER A 43 -4.59 19.77 12.03
C SER A 43 -5.06 18.38 12.50
N PHE A 44 -5.88 17.71 11.69
CA PHE A 44 -6.36 16.36 11.98
C PHE A 44 -5.27 15.30 11.77
N ILE A 45 -4.53 15.39 10.67
CA ILE A 45 -3.56 14.38 10.26
C ILE A 45 -2.23 14.49 11.00
N TYR A 46 -1.83 15.71 11.38
CA TYR A 46 -0.68 15.94 12.26
C TYR A 46 -1.03 15.86 13.75
N SER A 47 -2.24 15.39 14.09
CA SER A 47 -2.60 15.13 15.47
C SER A 47 -1.65 14.09 16.07
N LYS A 48 -0.96 14.50 17.13
CA LYS A 48 0.03 13.66 17.82
C LYS A 48 -0.69 12.71 18.77
N PHE A 49 -0.39 11.43 18.62
CA PHE A 49 -0.83 10.38 19.52
C PHE A 49 0.38 9.93 20.36
N SER A 50 0.26 10.05 21.68
CA SER A 50 1.29 9.58 22.60
C SER A 50 0.72 8.42 23.42
N LEU A 51 1.21 7.20 23.17
CA LEU A 51 0.92 6.04 24.00
C LEU A 51 2.06 5.88 25.01
N THR A 52 1.76 5.98 26.30
CA THR A 52 2.75 5.76 27.36
C THR A 52 2.37 4.51 28.16
N ILE A 53 3.28 3.56 28.25
CA ILE A 53 3.12 2.34 29.05
C ILE A 53 4.34 2.25 29.99
N GLY A 54 4.10 2.49 31.28
CA GLY A 54 5.19 2.56 32.28
C GLY A 54 6.19 3.67 31.94
N ASN A 55 7.45 3.30 31.72
CA ASN A 55 8.55 4.23 31.38
C ASN A 55 8.78 4.40 29.86
N VAL A 56 8.05 3.68 29.01
CA VAL A 56 8.19 3.78 27.55
C VAL A 56 7.10 4.70 27.02
N SER A 57 7.51 5.79 26.35
CA SER A 57 6.63 6.69 25.62
C SER A 57 6.86 6.55 24.12
N LEU A 58 5.80 6.17 23.41
CA LEU A 58 5.78 6.16 21.95
C LEU A 58 4.96 7.36 21.50
N GLN A 59 5.62 8.29 20.84
CA GLN A 59 4.98 9.43 20.19
C GLN A 59 4.96 9.16 18.70
N THR A 60 3.77 9.13 18.13
CA THR A 60 3.58 8.98 16.69
C THR A 60 2.46 9.90 16.24
N THR A 61 2.52 10.32 14.99
CA THR A 61 1.50 11.16 14.39
C THR A 61 0.49 10.29 13.66
N PHE A 62 -0.77 10.74 13.55
CA PHE A 62 -1.80 9.97 12.85
C PHE A 62 -1.39 9.60 11.41
N ILE A 63 -0.70 10.50 10.70
CA ILE A 63 -0.15 10.22 9.36
C ILE A 63 0.87 9.08 9.33
N GLU A 64 1.78 9.06 10.30
CA GLU A 64 2.84 8.04 10.41
C GLU A 64 2.22 6.69 10.71
N LEU A 65 1.27 6.63 11.64
CA LEU A 65 0.53 5.42 11.97
C LEU A 65 -0.19 4.82 10.75
N VAL A 66 -0.89 5.66 9.96
CA VAL A 66 -1.61 5.20 8.77
C VAL A 66 -0.65 4.75 7.69
N ASN A 67 0.46 5.47 7.46
CA ASN A 67 1.46 5.11 6.46
C ASN A 67 2.14 3.77 6.79
N ASP A 68 2.56 3.59 8.03
CA ASP A 68 3.19 2.36 8.50
C ASP A 68 2.20 1.19 8.49
N GLY A 69 0.94 1.45 8.87
CA GLY A 69 -0.14 0.46 8.79
C GLY A 69 -0.43 0.03 7.36
N LEU A 70 -0.56 0.98 6.43
CA LEU A 70 -0.84 0.69 5.03
C LEU A 70 0.32 -0.09 4.37
N MET A 71 1.56 0.29 4.66
CA MET A 71 2.75 -0.46 4.23
C MET A 71 2.76 -1.88 4.79
N THR A 72 2.40 -2.06 6.07
CA THR A 72 2.30 -3.38 6.70
C THR A 72 1.31 -4.28 5.95
N PHE A 73 0.12 -3.76 5.61
CA PHE A 73 -0.86 -4.51 4.83
C PHE A 73 -0.41 -4.80 3.40
N PHE A 74 0.21 -3.83 2.74
CA PHE A 74 0.73 -3.97 1.39
C PHE A 74 1.81 -5.06 1.31
N PHE A 75 2.81 -5.00 2.19
CA PHE A 75 3.86 -6.02 2.26
C PHE A 75 3.33 -7.39 2.67
N LEU A 76 2.32 -7.46 3.54
CA LEU A 76 1.67 -8.73 3.86
C LEU A 76 1.03 -9.35 2.61
N LEU A 77 0.27 -8.56 1.83
CA LEU A 77 -0.40 -9.04 0.62
C LEU A 77 0.61 -9.50 -0.43
N ILE A 78 1.65 -8.70 -0.68
CA ILE A 78 2.75 -9.06 -1.58
C ILE A 78 3.49 -10.30 -1.09
N GLY A 79 3.73 -10.40 0.23
CA GLY A 79 4.38 -11.56 0.83
C GLY A 79 3.55 -12.84 0.66
N LEU A 80 2.22 -12.74 0.76
CA LEU A 80 1.32 -13.86 0.52
C LEU A 80 1.29 -14.27 -0.96
N GLU A 81 1.27 -13.30 -1.88
CA GLU A 81 1.36 -13.54 -3.31
C GLU A 81 2.71 -14.19 -3.67
N MET A 82 3.81 -13.64 -3.18
CA MET A 82 5.14 -14.21 -3.38
C MET A 82 5.25 -15.63 -2.80
N LYS A 83 4.66 -15.88 -1.62
CA LYS A 83 4.63 -17.23 -1.02
C LYS A 83 3.86 -18.23 -1.88
N PHE A 84 2.78 -17.82 -2.54
CA PHE A 84 2.06 -18.68 -3.49
C PHE A 84 2.98 -19.10 -4.63
N HIS A 85 3.65 -18.14 -5.26
CA HIS A 85 4.59 -18.41 -6.36
C HIS A 85 5.81 -19.21 -5.93
N LEU A 86 6.29 -19.08 -4.69
CA LEU A 86 7.41 -19.86 -4.16
C LEU A 86 7.04 -21.31 -3.81
N VAL A 87 5.76 -21.56 -3.50
CA VAL A 87 5.24 -22.89 -3.17
C VAL A 87 4.77 -23.63 -4.43
N GLU A 88 4.19 -22.91 -5.39
CA GLU A 88 3.72 -23.46 -6.68
C GLU A 88 4.83 -23.48 -7.74
N GLY A 89 5.80 -22.57 -7.64
CA GLY A 89 7.00 -22.52 -8.46
C GLY A 89 8.09 -23.46 -7.95
N GLU A 90 8.32 -24.54 -8.70
CA GLU A 90 9.68 -24.97 -9.04
C GLU A 90 10.65 -25.43 -7.91
N TYR A 91 10.20 -25.75 -6.68
CA TYR A 91 10.99 -26.65 -5.82
C TYR A 91 10.90 -28.13 -6.24
N LYS A 92 10.57 -28.42 -7.51
CA LYS A 92 10.62 -29.78 -8.09
C LYS A 92 11.95 -30.17 -8.71
N ASN A 93 12.94 -29.27 -8.83
CA ASN A 93 14.27 -29.69 -9.26
C ASN A 93 15.40 -28.93 -8.55
N LYS A 94 15.79 -29.44 -7.38
CA LYS A 94 17.15 -29.26 -6.85
C LYS A 94 18.14 -29.90 -7.82
N LYS A 95 18.45 -29.22 -8.91
CA LYS A 95 19.64 -29.38 -9.73
C LYS A 95 19.59 -28.29 -10.80
N THR A 96 20.46 -27.29 -10.65
CA THR A 96 21.52 -26.97 -11.62
C THR A 96 21.89 -25.49 -11.52
N ASN A 97 23.18 -25.27 -11.25
CA ASN A 97 24.00 -24.09 -11.52
C ASN A 97 23.66 -22.78 -10.81
N ILE A 98 24.28 -22.65 -9.63
CA ILE A 98 24.89 -21.42 -9.12
C ILE A 98 25.83 -20.81 -10.17
N THR A 99 25.28 -20.02 -11.10
CA THR A 99 26.05 -18.99 -11.82
C THR A 99 25.73 -17.65 -11.19
N CYS A 100 26.74 -17.01 -10.61
CA CYS A 100 26.67 -15.63 -10.16
C CYS A 100 26.28 -14.73 -11.35
N GLY A 101 25.06 -14.20 -11.33
CA GLY A 101 24.57 -13.21 -12.29
C GLY A 101 23.60 -12.29 -11.56
N GLY A 102 23.95 -11.01 -11.53
CA GLY A 102 23.24 -9.84 -10.98
C GLY A 102 21.97 -10.09 -10.18
N SER A 103 22.00 -9.73 -8.90
CA SER A 103 20.79 -9.64 -8.08
C SER A 103 19.73 -8.77 -8.80
N PRO A 104 18.53 -9.31 -9.09
CA PRO A 104 17.44 -8.55 -9.73
C PRO A 104 16.93 -7.36 -8.89
N TRP A 105 17.39 -7.26 -7.66
CA TRP A 105 16.91 -6.33 -6.63
C TRP A 105 17.59 -4.95 -6.64
N LEU A 106 18.60 -4.74 -7.51
CA LEU A 106 19.28 -3.45 -7.66
C LEU A 106 18.69 -2.55 -8.76
N GLU A 107 17.63 -2.97 -9.45
CA GLU A 107 16.95 -2.16 -10.49
C GLU A 107 15.56 -1.64 -10.07
N VAL A 108 15.18 -1.82 -8.79
CA VAL A 108 13.86 -1.40 -8.26
C VAL A 108 13.97 -0.22 -7.28
N TRP A 109 15.14 0.42 -7.21
CA TRP A 109 15.38 1.66 -6.45
C TRP A 109 16.17 2.67 -7.28
#